data_AF-A0A662E3A5-F1
#
_entry.id   AF-A0A662E3A5-F1
#
_cell.length_a   1.000
_cell.length_b   1.000
_cell.length_c   1.000
_cell.angle_alpha   90.00
_cell.angle_beta   90.00
_cell.angle_gamma   90.00
#
_symmetry.space_group_name_H-M   'P 1'
#
loop_
_entity.id
_entity.type
_entity.pdbx_description
1 polymer ?
#
loop_
_entity_poly.entity_id
_entity_poly.type
_entity_poly.pdbx_seq_one_letter_code
_entity_poly.pdbx_strand_id
1 'polypeptide(L)'
;MNPKVEMLTITGNIETWRSLGLIVMDDGTIPLHGTSLQIVSAPSDTRNSEFGIAGWALSGLPAAIPPDQSELSIDGLRTSLVEPSAPLYAPHEMTATGLDHVVVLTPDLERTSGAIADATGCELKRIREVGSMRQGFHRISPGGLIVELVERPDVPPGDAEFWGIVIIVDDLDGVCAQLGPERISSPKDAVQPGRQIATVRGDVGLGLPVALMTP
;
A
#
# COMPACT_ATOMS: atom_id res chain seq x y z
N MET A 1 -2.35 19.55 -12.66
CA MET A 1 -2.78 18.83 -11.44
C MET A 1 -1.97 17.55 -11.39
N ASN A 2 -1.42 17.20 -10.22
CA ASN A 2 -0.52 16.06 -10.07
C ASN A 2 -0.90 15.32 -8.78
N PRO A 3 -1.95 14.49 -8.82
CA PRO A 3 -2.40 13.77 -7.64
C PRO A 3 -1.28 12.85 -7.16
N LYS A 4 -1.04 12.79 -5.86
CA LYS A 4 -0.03 11.91 -5.27
C LYS A 4 -0.59 11.28 -4.00
N VAL A 5 -0.31 10.00 -3.82
CA VAL A 5 -0.47 9.35 -2.51
C VAL A 5 0.80 9.63 -1.72
N GLU A 6 0.70 10.49 -0.71
CA GLU A 6 1.86 10.92 0.08
C GLU A 6 2.21 9.90 1.17
N MET A 7 1.17 9.30 1.77
CA MET A 7 1.30 8.44 2.94
C MET A 7 0.25 7.34 2.93
N LEU A 8 0.62 6.12 3.36
CA LEU A 8 -0.32 5.11 3.83
C LEU A 8 -0.24 5.03 5.36
N THR A 9 -1.37 5.17 6.04
CA THR A 9 -1.44 4.99 7.49
C THR A 9 -1.74 3.55 7.81
N ILE A 10 -0.91 2.91 8.63
CA ILE A 10 -1.03 1.51 9.01
C ILE A 10 -1.10 1.41 10.53
N THR A 11 -2.15 0.78 11.04
CA THR A 11 -2.21 0.42 12.46
C THR A 11 -1.32 -0.79 12.71
N GLY A 12 -0.42 -0.71 13.69
CA GLY A 12 0.48 -1.81 14.00
C GLY A 12 1.57 -1.46 15.00
N ASN A 13 2.56 -2.35 15.12
CA ASN A 13 3.70 -2.18 16.02
C ASN A 13 4.95 -1.77 15.23
N ILE A 14 5.50 -0.59 15.55
CA ILE A 14 6.72 -0.06 14.92
C ILE A 14 7.92 -1.02 15.01
N GLU A 15 8.05 -1.76 16.11
CA GLU A 15 9.16 -2.68 16.32
C GLU A 15 9.09 -3.88 15.37
N THR A 16 7.88 -4.30 14.98
CA THR A 16 7.70 -5.35 13.98
C THR A 16 8.20 -4.88 12.61
N TRP A 17 7.94 -3.64 12.23
CA TRP A 17 8.47 -3.05 10.99
C TRP A 17 9.99 -2.87 11.05
N ARG A 18 10.53 -2.38 12.18
CA ARG A 18 11.98 -2.29 12.41
C ARG A 18 12.69 -3.63 12.28
N SER A 19 12.07 -4.70 12.80
CA SER A 19 12.64 -6.05 12.76
C SER A 19 12.79 -6.64 11.35
N LEU A 20 12.20 -6.00 10.33
CA LEU A 20 12.42 -6.35 8.92
C LEU A 20 13.64 -5.66 8.30
N GLY A 21 14.29 -4.74 9.01
CA GLY A 21 15.38 -3.92 8.50
C GLY A 21 14.91 -2.56 7.96
N LEU A 22 13.70 -2.11 8.32
CA LEU A 22 13.23 -0.75 7.99
C LEU A 22 13.67 0.25 9.05
N ILE A 23 14.21 1.38 8.60
CA ILE A 23 14.32 2.58 9.43
C ILE A 23 12.91 3.14 9.65
N VAL A 24 12.52 3.25 10.92
CA VAL A 24 11.27 3.89 11.36
C VAL A 24 11.65 5.09 12.23
N MET A 25 11.24 6.29 11.84
CA MET A 25 11.45 7.52 12.59
C MET A 25 10.71 7.52 13.94
N ASP A 26 11.02 8.49 14.81
CA ASP A 26 10.41 8.60 16.14
C ASP A 26 8.90 8.83 16.10
N ASP A 27 8.40 9.44 15.02
CA ASP A 27 6.96 9.67 14.80
C ASP A 27 6.25 8.47 14.15
N GLY A 28 6.96 7.36 13.87
CA GLY A 28 6.40 6.18 13.21
C GLY A 28 6.48 6.20 11.68
N THR A 29 7.07 7.23 11.08
CA THR A 29 7.25 7.33 9.63
C THR A 29 8.30 6.34 9.14
N ILE A 30 7.98 5.60 8.09
CA ILE A 30 8.90 4.80 7.28
C ILE A 30 9.10 5.55 5.95
N PRO A 31 10.26 6.21 5.77
CA PRO A 31 10.54 6.99 4.57
C PRO A 31 10.64 6.11 3.34
N LEU A 32 9.83 6.36 2.33
CA LEU A 32 9.96 5.68 1.05
C LEU A 32 9.87 6.71 -0.07
N HIS A 33 10.56 6.45 -1.17
CA HIS A 33 10.44 7.31 -2.36
C HIS A 33 9.00 7.28 -2.86
N GLY A 34 8.43 8.47 -3.08
CA GLY A 34 7.04 8.63 -3.47
C GLY A 34 6.11 8.61 -2.26
N THR A 35 5.59 7.43 -1.92
CA THR A 35 4.60 7.22 -0.85
C THR A 35 5.27 6.61 0.38
N SER A 36 5.28 7.34 1.50
CA SER A 36 5.79 6.83 2.78
C SER A 36 4.74 5.98 3.51
N LEU A 37 5.17 5.27 4.56
CA LEU A 37 4.25 4.62 5.50
C LEU A 37 4.26 5.35 6.83
N GLN A 38 3.10 5.49 7.45
CA GLN A 38 2.94 6.00 8.81
C GLN A 38 2.41 4.87 9.67
N ILE A 39 3.25 4.33 10.54
CA ILE A 39 2.82 3.32 11.49
C ILE A 39 2.24 4.04 12.71
N VAL A 40 0.99 3.73 13.04
CA VAL A 40 0.32 4.26 14.23
C VAL A 40 0.03 3.11 15.18
N SER A 41 0.32 3.32 16.46
CA SER A 41 -0.06 2.36 17.49
C SER A 41 -1.57 2.21 17.49
N ALA A 42 -2.03 0.97 17.45
CA ALA A 42 -3.43 0.71 17.70
C ALA A 42 -3.76 1.00 19.18
N PRO A 43 -5.01 1.37 19.52
CA PRO A 43 -5.47 1.45 20.90
C PRO A 43 -5.13 0.18 21.70
N SER A 44 -4.87 0.30 23.00
CA SER A 44 -4.36 -0.81 23.85
C SER A 44 -5.21 -2.09 23.84
N ASP A 45 -6.49 -1.97 23.53
CA ASP A 45 -7.45 -3.09 23.53
C ASP A 45 -7.65 -3.70 22.14
N THR A 46 -6.93 -3.19 21.13
CA THR A 46 -7.04 -3.64 19.74
C THR A 46 -6.37 -4.99 19.57
N ARG A 47 -7.11 -5.97 19.03
CA ARG A 47 -6.51 -7.27 18.71
C ARG A 47 -5.61 -7.11 17.50
N ASN A 48 -4.52 -7.88 17.41
CA ASN A 48 -3.64 -7.86 16.22
C ASN A 48 -4.40 -8.12 14.89
N SER A 49 -5.57 -8.78 14.94
CA SER A 49 -6.46 -8.99 13.81
C SER A 49 -7.13 -7.72 13.26
N GLU A 50 -7.03 -6.61 13.98
CA GLU A 50 -7.59 -5.30 13.63
C GLU A 50 -6.48 -4.32 13.19
N PHE A 51 -5.25 -4.80 13.06
CA PHE A 51 -4.18 -4.08 12.38
C PHE A 51 -4.42 -4.10 10.87
N GLY A 52 -3.88 -3.11 10.16
CA GLY A 52 -4.06 -3.00 8.71
C GLY A 52 -3.88 -1.58 8.21
N ILE A 53 -4.16 -1.36 6.92
CA ILE A 53 -4.12 -0.03 6.33
C ILE A 53 -5.38 0.73 6.76
N ALA A 54 -5.21 1.74 7.60
CA ALA A 54 -6.31 2.54 8.13
C ALA A 54 -6.78 3.64 7.16
N GLY A 55 -5.95 4.01 6.20
CA GLY A 55 -6.25 5.04 5.21
C GLY A 55 -5.01 5.50 4.46
N TRP A 56 -5.22 6.46 3.57
CA TRP A 56 -4.16 7.11 2.82
C TRP A 56 -4.31 8.63 2.84
N ALA A 57 -3.21 9.33 2.61
CA ALA A 57 -3.18 10.78 2.48
C ALA A 57 -2.85 11.17 1.03
N LEU A 58 -3.68 12.02 0.43
CA LEU A 58 -3.53 12.48 -0.95
C LEU A 58 -3.27 13.98 -1.02
N SER A 59 -2.40 14.37 -1.94
CA SER A 59 -2.16 15.75 -2.33
C SER A 59 -2.50 15.97 -3.81
N GLY A 60 -2.66 17.22 -4.22
CA GLY A 60 -2.77 17.59 -5.64
C GLY A 60 -4.05 17.15 -6.37
N LEU A 61 -5.15 16.92 -5.64
CA LEU A 61 -6.44 16.49 -6.19
C LEU A 61 -7.15 17.60 -7.00
N PRO A 62 -8.07 17.24 -7.93
CA PRO A 62 -8.64 18.17 -8.91
C PRO A 62 -9.64 19.19 -8.38
N ALA A 63 -10.24 18.95 -7.21
CA ALA A 63 -11.21 19.84 -6.59
C ALA A 63 -10.77 20.19 -5.17
N ALA A 64 -10.88 21.48 -4.81
CA ALA A 64 -10.84 21.89 -3.42
C ALA A 64 -12.05 21.27 -2.73
N ILE A 65 -11.80 20.17 -2.03
CA ILE A 65 -12.75 19.63 -1.09
C ILE A 65 -13.06 20.75 -0.10
N PRO A 66 -14.34 20.96 0.26
CA PRO A 66 -14.73 22.02 1.18
C PRO A 66 -13.79 22.05 2.39
N PRO A 67 -13.28 23.22 2.83
CA PRO A 67 -12.27 23.32 3.89
C PRO A 67 -12.71 22.76 5.25
N ASP A 68 -13.99 22.42 5.41
CA ASP A 68 -14.57 21.73 6.56
C ASP A 68 -14.52 20.19 6.45
N GLN A 69 -14.02 19.63 5.34
CA GLN A 69 -13.86 18.19 5.09
C GLN A 69 -12.40 17.81 4.87
N SER A 70 -11.65 17.62 5.96
CA SER A 70 -10.28 17.09 5.92
C SER A 70 -10.22 15.56 5.73
N GLU A 71 -11.36 14.89 5.93
CA GLU A 71 -11.53 13.45 5.74
C GLU A 71 -12.67 13.17 4.76
N LEU A 72 -12.39 12.29 3.80
CA LEU A 72 -13.32 11.80 2.81
C LEU A 72 -13.24 10.28 2.70
N SER A 73 -14.15 9.72 1.92
CA SER A 73 -14.15 8.31 1.55
C SER A 73 -14.17 8.18 0.02
N ILE A 74 -13.24 7.42 -0.54
CA ILE A 74 -13.26 7.01 -1.95
C ILE A 74 -13.74 5.56 -1.97
N ASP A 75 -15.05 5.36 -2.16
CA ASP A 75 -15.69 4.03 -2.13
C ASP A 75 -15.37 3.20 -0.87
N GLY A 76 -15.34 3.82 0.32
CA GLY A 76 -14.97 3.20 1.60
C GLY A 76 -13.54 3.47 2.05
N LEU A 77 -12.66 3.83 1.11
CA LEU A 77 -11.25 4.07 1.40
C LEU A 77 -11.09 5.42 2.13
N ARG A 78 -10.79 5.36 3.43
CA ARG A 78 -10.52 6.55 4.25
C ARG A 78 -9.39 7.36 3.62
N THR A 79 -9.72 8.61 3.30
CA THR A 79 -8.88 9.52 2.54
C THR A 79 -8.71 10.83 3.28
N SER A 80 -7.47 11.19 3.59
CA SER A 80 -7.13 12.51 4.12
C SER A 80 -6.52 13.37 3.02
N LEU A 81 -6.85 14.65 3.01
CA LEU A 81 -6.16 15.61 2.18
C LEU A 81 -4.97 16.21 2.93
N VAL A 82 -3.83 16.28 2.25
CA VAL A 82 -2.61 16.88 2.78
C VAL A 82 -1.95 17.79 1.76
N GLU A 83 -1.14 18.71 2.26
CA GLU A 83 -0.22 19.46 1.41
C GLU A 83 0.84 18.53 0.81
N PRO A 84 1.33 18.82 -0.41
CA PRO A 84 2.43 18.07 -1.01
C PRO A 84 3.63 18.01 -0.07
N SER A 85 4.13 16.80 0.16
CA SER A 85 5.25 16.57 1.07
C SER A 85 6.57 16.52 0.31
N ALA A 86 7.64 17.02 0.94
CA ALA A 86 8.98 16.85 0.41
C ALA A 86 9.35 15.36 0.39
N PRO A 87 10.09 14.87 -0.63
CA PRO A 87 10.55 13.49 -0.65
C PRO A 87 11.38 13.15 0.59
N LEU A 88 11.07 12.02 1.21
CA LEU A 88 11.84 11.45 2.31
C LEU A 88 12.58 10.20 1.82
N TYR A 89 13.78 10.00 2.35
CA TYR A 89 14.62 8.85 2.04
C TYR A 89 15.30 8.36 3.30
N ALA A 90 15.44 7.04 3.43
CA ALA A 90 16.26 6.44 4.46
C ALA A 90 17.05 5.25 3.87
N PRO A 91 18.28 5.00 4.33
CA PRO A 91 19.06 3.85 3.91
C PRO A 91 18.61 2.59 4.67
N HIS A 92 17.44 2.05 4.33
CA HIS A 92 16.91 0.84 4.97
C HIS A 92 17.88 -0.34 4.80
N GLU A 93 18.08 -1.13 5.87
CA GLU A 93 18.89 -2.35 5.80
C GLU A 93 18.32 -3.34 4.78
N MET A 94 16.98 -3.42 4.70
CA MET A 94 16.31 -4.25 3.70
C MET A 94 16.29 -3.65 2.29
N THR A 95 17.06 -2.60 2.03
CA THR A 95 17.18 -1.92 0.73
C THR A 95 15.84 -1.45 0.15
N ALA A 96 14.86 -1.16 1.02
CA ALA A 96 13.56 -0.66 0.59
C ALA A 96 13.68 0.73 -0.02
N THR A 97 13.09 0.93 -1.19
CA THR A 97 13.18 2.19 -1.94
C THR A 97 11.85 2.87 -2.13
N GLY A 98 10.75 2.12 -2.27
CA GLY A 98 9.44 2.67 -2.62
C GLY A 98 8.31 1.66 -2.45
N LEU A 99 7.09 2.10 -2.72
CA LEU A 99 5.94 1.20 -2.89
C LEU A 99 5.69 0.98 -4.37
N ASP A 100 5.50 -0.28 -4.76
CA ASP A 100 5.06 -0.62 -6.12
C ASP A 100 3.55 -0.38 -6.23
N HIS A 101 2.79 -0.99 -5.33
CA HIS A 101 1.35 -0.87 -5.29
C HIS A 101 0.76 -1.07 -3.90
N VAL A 102 -0.43 -0.49 -3.72
CA VAL A 102 -1.38 -0.85 -2.66
C VAL A 102 -2.51 -1.66 -3.28
N VAL A 103 -2.92 -2.72 -2.60
CA VAL A 103 -4.02 -3.60 -3.02
C VAL A 103 -5.29 -3.19 -2.29
N VAL A 104 -6.37 -3.05 -3.05
CA VAL A 104 -7.72 -2.77 -2.58
C VAL A 104 -8.62 -3.93 -2.99
N LEU A 105 -9.30 -4.55 -2.03
CA LEU A 105 -10.37 -5.51 -2.31
C LEU A 105 -11.66 -4.75 -2.56
N THR A 106 -12.42 -5.19 -3.55
CA THR A 106 -13.72 -4.60 -3.87
C THR A 106 -14.72 -5.64 -4.35
N PRO A 107 -16.01 -5.54 -3.97
CA PRO A 107 -17.07 -6.36 -4.57
C PRO A 107 -17.51 -5.88 -5.96
N ASP A 108 -17.09 -4.70 -6.41
CA ASP A 108 -17.49 -4.09 -7.69
C ASP A 108 -16.33 -3.24 -8.26
N LEU A 109 -15.57 -3.84 -9.18
CA LEU A 109 -14.38 -3.20 -9.76
C LEU A 109 -14.73 -1.90 -10.48
N GLU A 110 -15.82 -1.88 -11.25
CA GLU A 110 -16.27 -0.71 -12.01
C GLU A 110 -16.61 0.46 -11.08
N ARG A 111 -17.35 0.21 -9.99
CA ARG A 111 -17.72 1.23 -9.01
C ARG A 111 -16.50 1.83 -8.32
N THR A 112 -15.60 0.99 -7.79
CA THR A 112 -14.40 1.46 -7.10
C THR A 112 -13.44 2.16 -8.06
N SER A 113 -13.28 1.63 -9.27
CA SER A 113 -12.48 2.25 -10.34
C SER A 113 -13.00 3.64 -10.71
N GLY A 114 -14.32 3.77 -10.87
CA GLY A 114 -14.97 5.06 -11.15
C GLY A 114 -14.70 6.08 -10.04
N ALA A 115 -14.89 5.69 -8.78
CA ALA A 115 -14.63 6.55 -7.64
C ALA A 115 -13.16 7.02 -7.57
N ILE A 116 -12.19 6.15 -7.84
CA ILE A 116 -10.77 6.53 -7.90
C ILE A 116 -10.49 7.48 -9.05
N ALA A 117 -11.03 7.19 -10.24
CA ALA A 117 -10.86 8.05 -11.42
C ALA A 117 -11.46 9.44 -11.20
N ASP A 118 -12.67 9.52 -10.62
CA ASP A 118 -13.34 10.79 -10.32
C ASP A 118 -12.56 11.60 -9.27
N ALA A 119 -12.08 10.95 -8.20
CA ALA A 119 -11.37 11.62 -7.13
C ALA A 119 -9.97 12.11 -7.53
N THR A 120 -9.27 11.33 -8.36
CA THR A 120 -7.84 11.58 -8.68
C THR A 120 -7.60 12.10 -10.09
N GLY A 121 -8.57 11.96 -10.99
CA GLY A 121 -8.37 12.15 -12.44
C GLY A 121 -7.48 11.07 -13.08
N CYS A 122 -7.12 10.01 -12.36
CA CYS A 122 -6.27 8.93 -12.86
C CYS A 122 -7.12 7.75 -13.32
N GLU A 123 -7.36 7.71 -14.64
CA GLU A 123 -8.14 6.65 -15.30
C GLU A 123 -7.54 5.25 -15.12
N LEU A 124 -8.42 4.25 -15.12
CA LEU A 124 -8.09 2.83 -15.14
C LEU A 124 -7.23 2.51 -16.37
N LYS A 125 -6.05 1.90 -16.16
CA LYS A 125 -5.11 1.62 -17.25
C LYS A 125 -5.33 0.26 -17.89
N ARG A 126 -5.70 -0.74 -17.10
CA ARG A 126 -5.84 -2.12 -17.55
C ARG A 126 -6.70 -2.92 -16.59
N ILE A 127 -7.44 -3.87 -17.15
CA ILE A 127 -8.07 -4.97 -16.42
C ILE A 127 -7.38 -6.27 -16.81
N ARG A 128 -7.23 -7.17 -15.84
CA ARG A 128 -6.76 -8.53 -16.04
C ARG A 128 -7.71 -9.50 -15.35
N GLU A 129 -8.03 -10.60 -16.01
CA GLU A 129 -8.80 -11.69 -15.41
C GLU A 129 -7.88 -12.86 -15.06
N VAL A 130 -8.05 -13.42 -13.86
CA VAL A 130 -7.27 -14.56 -13.35
C VAL A 130 -8.22 -15.51 -12.64
N GLY A 131 -8.64 -16.57 -13.35
CA GLY A 131 -9.67 -17.47 -12.83
C GLY A 131 -10.99 -16.72 -12.61
N SER A 132 -11.51 -16.75 -11.39
CA SER A 132 -12.72 -16.01 -11.00
C SER A 132 -12.45 -14.59 -10.47
N MET A 133 -11.20 -14.14 -10.49
CA MET A 133 -10.78 -12.83 -9.99
C MET A 133 -10.54 -11.86 -11.14
N ARG A 134 -10.89 -10.58 -10.93
CA ARG A 134 -10.57 -9.46 -11.83
C ARG A 134 -9.65 -8.49 -11.11
N GLN A 135 -8.65 -7.99 -11.83
CA GLN A 135 -7.66 -7.04 -11.31
C GLN A 135 -7.65 -5.78 -12.16
N GLY A 136 -7.92 -4.62 -11.56
CA GLY A 136 -7.84 -3.31 -12.19
C GLY A 136 -6.63 -2.53 -11.68
N PHE A 137 -5.99 -1.72 -12.53
CA PHE A 137 -4.79 -0.97 -12.16
C PHE A 137 -4.92 0.51 -12.49
N HIS A 138 -4.88 1.36 -11.46
CA HIS A 138 -4.70 2.81 -11.59
C HIS A 138 -3.26 3.18 -11.25
N ARG A 139 -2.67 4.11 -11.98
CA ARG A 139 -1.38 4.71 -11.62
C ARG A 139 -1.61 6.17 -11.25
N ILE A 140 -1.39 6.51 -9.98
CA ILE A 140 -1.64 7.84 -9.44
C ILE A 140 -0.46 8.73 -9.79
N SER A 141 -0.59 9.51 -10.88
CA SER A 141 0.47 10.27 -11.57
C SER A 141 1.58 9.42 -12.24
N PRO A 142 2.27 9.95 -13.28
CA PRO A 142 3.40 9.24 -13.89
C PRO A 142 4.50 8.90 -12.88
N GLY A 143 4.77 7.61 -12.69
CA GLY A 143 5.77 7.12 -11.73
C GLY A 143 5.32 7.09 -10.27
N GLY A 144 4.07 7.43 -9.96
CA GLY A 144 3.53 7.30 -8.60
C GLY A 144 2.94 5.92 -8.30
N LEU A 145 2.39 5.80 -7.09
CA LEU A 145 1.82 4.57 -6.55
C LEU A 145 0.77 3.96 -7.48
N ILE A 146 0.82 2.64 -7.65
CA ILE A 146 -0.23 1.89 -8.32
C ILE A 146 -1.30 1.50 -7.30
N VAL A 147 -2.56 1.70 -7.64
CA VAL A 147 -3.71 1.14 -6.91
C VAL A 147 -4.19 -0.07 -7.68
N GLU A 148 -3.99 -1.25 -7.10
CA GLU A 148 -4.48 -2.51 -7.63
C GLU A 148 -5.83 -2.84 -7.01
N LEU A 149 -6.89 -2.80 -7.81
CA LEU A 149 -8.22 -3.24 -7.44
C LEU A 149 -8.34 -4.73 -7.68
N VAL A 150 -8.85 -5.46 -6.70
CA VAL A 150 -9.07 -6.90 -6.78
C VAL A 150 -10.52 -7.22 -6.46
N GLU A 151 -11.25 -7.67 -7.48
CA GLU A 151 -12.62 -8.18 -7.36
C GLU A 151 -12.59 -9.71 -7.43
N ARG A 152 -13.21 -10.36 -6.45
CA ARG A 152 -13.29 -11.82 -6.37
C ARG A 152 -14.52 -12.29 -5.56
N PRO A 153 -15.01 -13.53 -5.77
CA PRO A 153 -16.29 -13.98 -5.23
C PRO A 153 -16.39 -14.05 -3.70
N ASP A 154 -15.28 -14.14 -2.98
CA ASP A 154 -15.23 -14.20 -1.52
C ASP A 154 -15.19 -12.82 -0.84
N VAL A 155 -15.09 -11.73 -1.61
CA VAL A 155 -15.24 -10.37 -1.06
C VAL A 155 -16.73 -10.13 -0.77
N PRO A 156 -17.10 -9.80 0.48
CA PRO A 156 -18.51 -9.56 0.82
C PRO A 156 -19.04 -8.31 0.12
N PRO A 157 -20.37 -8.22 -0.10
CA PRO A 157 -20.98 -6.97 -0.56
C PRO A 157 -20.71 -5.84 0.42
N GLY A 158 -20.45 -4.64 -0.10
CA GLY A 158 -20.12 -3.46 0.71
C GLY A 158 -19.22 -2.50 -0.03
N ASP A 159 -18.49 -1.71 0.75
CA ASP A 159 -17.49 -0.76 0.27
C ASP A 159 -16.17 -1.49 -0.04
N ALA A 160 -15.26 -0.81 -0.74
CA ALA A 160 -13.90 -1.30 -0.95
C ALA A 160 -13.06 -1.16 0.32
N GLU A 161 -12.10 -2.07 0.50
CA GLU A 161 -11.20 -2.08 1.65
C GLU A 161 -9.74 -2.20 1.20
N PHE A 162 -8.86 -1.50 1.91
CA PHE A 162 -7.43 -1.75 1.76
C PHE A 162 -7.06 -3.13 2.28
N TRP A 163 -6.15 -3.79 1.58
CA TRP A 163 -5.76 -5.16 1.93
C TRP A 163 -4.27 -5.30 2.22
N GLY A 164 -3.41 -4.97 1.27
CA GLY A 164 -1.98 -5.22 1.38
C GLY A 164 -1.13 -4.27 0.57
N ILE A 165 0.19 -4.37 0.73
CA ILE A 165 1.16 -3.54 0.01
C ILE A 165 2.29 -4.37 -0.59
N VAL A 166 2.92 -3.81 -1.61
CA VAL A 166 4.16 -4.32 -2.15
C VAL A 166 5.25 -3.26 -2.10
N ILE A 167 6.33 -3.59 -1.40
CA ILE A 167 7.49 -2.73 -1.19
C ILE A 167 8.56 -3.12 -2.21
N ILE A 168 9.14 -2.13 -2.87
CA ILE A 168 10.29 -2.31 -3.77
C ILE A 168 11.56 -2.39 -2.91
N VAL A 169 12.36 -3.43 -3.14
CA VAL A 169 13.67 -3.65 -2.51
C VAL A 169 14.73 -3.91 -3.57
N ASP A 170 15.91 -3.31 -3.44
CA ASP A 170 16.97 -3.46 -4.45
C ASP A 170 17.68 -4.83 -4.39
N ASP A 171 17.77 -5.44 -3.19
CA ASP A 171 18.42 -6.75 -2.97
C ASP A 171 17.46 -7.73 -2.27
N LEU A 172 16.52 -8.30 -3.04
CA LEU A 172 15.54 -9.25 -2.49
C LEU A 172 16.18 -10.53 -1.94
N ASP A 173 17.22 -11.04 -2.59
CA ASP A 173 17.94 -12.25 -2.15
C ASP A 173 18.64 -12.01 -0.82
N GLY A 174 19.33 -10.87 -0.66
CA GLY A 174 19.95 -10.47 0.60
C GLY A 174 18.94 -10.33 1.73
N VAL A 175 17.79 -9.69 1.48
CA VAL A 175 16.70 -9.59 2.46
C VAL A 175 16.16 -10.97 2.85
N CYS A 176 15.94 -11.86 1.87
CA CYS A 176 15.45 -13.21 2.15
C CYS A 176 16.45 -14.02 2.98
N ALA A 177 17.76 -13.89 2.70
CA ALA A 177 18.81 -14.53 3.47
C ALA A 177 18.88 -14.00 4.92
N GLN A 178 18.70 -12.70 5.12
CA GLN A 178 18.71 -12.08 6.46
C GLN A 178 17.48 -12.48 7.29
N LEU A 179 16.29 -12.47 6.69
CA LEU A 179 15.04 -12.76 7.41
C LEU A 179 14.83 -14.26 7.67
N GLY A 180 15.26 -15.11 6.74
CA GLY A 180 15.08 -16.56 6.81
C GLY A 180 13.66 -17.04 6.45
N PRO A 181 13.51 -18.35 6.16
CA PRO A 181 12.28 -18.92 5.59
C PRO A 181 11.06 -18.87 6.51
N GLU A 182 11.30 -18.75 7.82
CA GLU A 182 10.26 -18.59 8.85
C GLU A 182 9.57 -17.23 8.76
N ARG A 183 10.22 -16.21 8.18
CA ARG A 183 9.69 -14.84 8.13
C ARG A 183 9.37 -14.34 6.74
N ILE A 184 9.93 -14.97 5.70
CA ILE A 184 9.65 -14.62 4.31
C ILE A 184 9.67 -15.86 3.41
N SER A 185 8.87 -15.86 2.35
CA SER A 185 8.92 -16.92 1.33
C SER A 185 10.21 -16.86 0.53
N SER A 186 10.58 -17.96 -0.13
CA SER A 186 11.60 -17.90 -1.18
C SER A 186 11.16 -16.96 -2.31
N PRO A 187 12.10 -16.22 -2.93
CA PRO A 187 11.83 -15.45 -4.13
C PRO A 187 11.29 -16.34 -5.26
N LYS A 188 10.37 -15.78 -6.04
CA LYS A 188 9.84 -16.39 -7.27
C LYS A 188 9.65 -15.31 -8.33
N ASP A 189 9.52 -15.73 -9.58
CA ASP A 189 9.19 -14.80 -10.65
C ASP A 189 7.86 -14.10 -10.37
N ALA A 190 7.90 -12.76 -10.46
CA ALA A 190 6.70 -11.95 -10.47
C ALA A 190 6.00 -12.07 -11.82
N VAL A 191 4.74 -11.65 -11.89
CA VAL A 191 4.02 -11.59 -13.18
C VAL A 191 4.65 -10.53 -14.09
N GLN A 192 5.23 -9.49 -13.51
CA GLN A 192 6.00 -8.46 -14.20
C GLN A 192 7.32 -9.07 -14.71
N PRO A 193 7.58 -9.07 -16.03
CA PRO A 193 8.78 -9.68 -16.59
C PRO A 193 10.07 -9.11 -15.99
N GLY A 194 10.99 -9.99 -15.61
CA GLY A 194 12.29 -9.63 -15.06
C GLY A 194 12.29 -9.25 -13.57
N ARG A 195 11.12 -9.23 -12.93
CA ARG A 195 11.00 -8.92 -11.49
C ARG A 195 10.82 -10.20 -10.69
N GLN A 196 11.35 -10.22 -9.48
CA GLN A 196 11.11 -11.27 -8.49
C GLN A 196 10.28 -10.73 -7.33
N ILE A 197 9.53 -11.62 -6.68
CA ILE A 197 8.68 -11.30 -5.54
C ILE A 197 8.84 -12.35 -4.44
N ALA A 198 8.82 -11.90 -3.19
CA ALA A 198 8.69 -12.75 -2.00
C ALA A 198 7.65 -12.18 -1.04
N THR A 199 6.95 -13.03 -0.29
CA THR A 199 5.89 -12.60 0.62
C THR A 199 6.34 -12.77 2.06
N VAL A 200 6.21 -11.70 2.86
CA VAL A 200 6.46 -11.75 4.31
C VAL A 200 5.39 -12.64 4.94
N ARG A 201 5.80 -13.51 5.87
CA ARG A 201 4.89 -14.44 6.53
C ARG A 201 3.95 -13.68 7.47
N GLY A 202 2.69 -14.10 7.53
CA GLY A 202 1.67 -13.41 8.33
C GLY A 202 1.92 -13.46 9.84
N ASP A 203 2.62 -14.47 10.32
CA ASP A 203 3.01 -14.65 11.73
C ASP A 203 4.07 -13.64 12.20
N VAL A 204 4.75 -12.93 11.28
CA VAL A 204 5.56 -11.75 11.61
C VAL A 204 4.73 -10.67 12.29
N GLY A 205 3.42 -10.60 12.00
CA GLY A 205 2.49 -9.74 12.71
C GLY A 205 2.46 -8.29 12.24
N LEU A 206 2.70 -8.05 10.94
CA LEU A 206 2.59 -6.70 10.34
C LEU A 206 1.15 -6.17 10.30
N GLY A 207 0.15 -7.03 10.48
CA GLY A 207 -1.27 -6.66 10.43
C GLY A 207 -1.88 -6.64 9.04
N LEU A 208 -1.06 -6.76 7.99
CA LEU A 208 -1.50 -6.82 6.60
C LEU A 208 -0.57 -7.71 5.78
N PRO A 209 -1.04 -8.28 4.67
CA PRO A 209 -0.18 -8.88 3.66
C PRO A 209 0.83 -7.87 3.11
N VAL A 210 2.11 -8.23 3.19
CA VAL A 210 3.22 -7.47 2.62
C VAL A 210 4.05 -8.39 1.73
N ALA A 211 4.31 -7.95 0.50
CA ALA A 211 5.29 -8.58 -0.36
C ALA A 211 6.43 -7.61 -0.68
N LEU A 212 7.59 -8.19 -0.96
CA LEU A 212 8.79 -7.49 -1.40
C LEU A 212 9.02 -7.85 -2.86
N MET A 213 9.36 -6.85 -3.67
CA MET A 213 9.58 -7.03 -5.10
C MET A 213 10.85 -6.32 -5.53
N THR A 214 11.64 -6.94 -6.42
CA THR A 214 12.75 -6.23 -7.08
C THR A 214 12.22 -5.08 -7.95
N PRO A 215 13.00 -4.05 -8.31
CA PRO A 215 12.56 -2.97 -9.19
C PRO A 215 12.06 -3.43 -10.56
#